data_AF-A0A4V0NHP7-F1
#
_entry.id   AF-A0A4V0NHP7-F1
#
_cell.length_a   1.000
_cell.length_b   1.000
_cell.length_c   1.000
_cell.angle_alpha   90.00
_cell.angle_beta   90.00
_cell.angle_gamma   90.00
#
_symmetry.space_group_name_H-M   'P 1'
#
loop_
_entity.id
_entity.type
_entity.pdbx_description
1 polymer ?
#
loop_
_entity_poly.entity_id
_entity_poly.type
_entity_poly.pdbx_seq_one_letter_code
_entity_poly.pdbx_strand_id
1 'polypeptide(L)'
;MRQVDPRPESSTADLVKEAIAEARELIEVEVALARDEINQEISRAKTSGVALGAAAAAALLGVALVLVAIALAISPGPLPALLIGLGLIALAVVVGVVGYGRAPRRPLERTRGRLGSDVRLVRERVV
;
A
#
# COMPACT_ATOMS: atom_id res chain seq x y z
N MET A 1 21.11 9.20 -54.40
CA MET A 1 21.21 10.56 -53.84
C MET A 1 20.66 10.52 -52.41
N ARG A 2 21.53 10.49 -51.39
CA ARG A 2 21.11 10.61 -49.98
C ARG A 2 20.86 12.09 -49.71
N GLN A 3 19.63 12.47 -49.41
CA GLN A 3 19.38 13.77 -48.81
C GLN A 3 19.94 13.74 -47.39
N VAL A 4 21.07 14.43 -47.23
CA VAL A 4 21.61 14.79 -45.92
C VAL A 4 20.73 15.94 -45.45
N ASP A 5 19.88 15.67 -44.46
CA ASP A 5 19.05 16.66 -43.78
C ASP A 5 20.00 17.69 -43.10
N PRO A 6 19.99 18.97 -43.49
CA PRO A 6 20.89 19.98 -42.95
C PRO A 6 20.34 20.48 -41.63
N ARG A 7 20.32 19.64 -40.61
CA ARG A 7 20.18 20.14 -39.25
C ARG A 7 21.47 20.87 -38.92
N PRO A 8 21.43 22.13 -38.44
CA PRO A 8 22.62 22.74 -37.88
C PRO A 8 23.16 21.76 -36.85
N GLU A 9 24.44 21.41 -36.93
CA GLU A 9 25.07 20.50 -35.98
C GLU A 9 24.77 21.04 -34.57
N SER A 10 23.86 20.37 -33.87
CA SER A 10 23.43 20.79 -32.55
C SER A 10 24.69 20.85 -31.71
N SER A 11 25.00 22.03 -31.16
CA SER A 11 26.18 22.19 -30.32
C SER A 11 26.09 21.17 -29.19
N THR A 12 27.22 20.65 -28.69
CA THR A 12 27.23 19.83 -27.47
C THR A 12 26.48 20.53 -26.33
N ALA A 13 26.47 21.87 -26.33
CA ALA A 13 25.68 22.68 -25.41
C ALA A 13 24.15 22.52 -25.61
N ASP A 14 23.68 22.41 -26.84
CA ASP A 14 22.26 22.21 -27.16
C ASP A 14 21.79 20.81 -26.77
N LEU A 15 22.61 19.77 -27.00
CA LEU A 15 22.31 18.41 -26.56
C LEU A 15 22.26 18.27 -25.03
N VAL A 16 23.19 18.93 -24.32
CA VAL A 16 23.17 18.97 -22.86
C VAL A 16 21.92 19.69 -22.34
N LYS A 17 21.52 20.78 -23.02
CA LYS A 17 20.31 21.53 -22.66
C LYS A 17 19.04 20.70 -22.87
N GLU A 18 18.95 19.97 -23.99
CA GLU A 18 17.84 19.04 -24.28
C GLU A 18 17.78 17.94 -23.20
N ALA A 19 18.91 17.29 -22.89
CA ALA A 19 18.98 16.24 -21.88
C ALA A 19 18.59 16.72 -20.48
N ILE A 20 18.95 17.96 -20.11
CA ILE A 20 18.52 18.57 -18.85
C ILE A 20 17.00 18.81 -18.84
N ALA A 21 16.44 19.25 -19.97
CA ALA A 21 15.00 19.45 -20.10
C ALA A 21 14.22 18.12 -19.99
N GLU A 22 14.68 17.08 -20.68
CA GLU A 22 14.11 15.72 -20.59
C GLU A 22 14.22 15.15 -19.17
N ALA A 23 15.37 15.33 -18.51
CA ALA A 23 15.56 14.88 -17.13
C ALA A 23 14.58 15.58 -16.16
N ARG A 24 14.31 16.86 -16.38
CA ARG A 24 13.32 17.61 -15.59
C ARG A 24 11.91 17.07 -15.81
N GLU A 25 11.51 16.84 -17.06
CA GLU A 25 10.20 16.26 -17.40
C GLU A 25 10.04 14.88 -16.74
N LEU A 26 11.07 14.04 -16.79
CA LEU A 26 11.06 12.72 -16.16
C LEU A 26 10.85 12.81 -14.64
N ILE A 27 11.52 13.76 -13.98
CA ILE A 27 11.35 13.99 -12.54
C ILE A 27 9.91 14.41 -12.23
N GLU A 28 9.32 15.31 -13.02
CA GLU A 28 7.92 15.73 -12.83
C GLU A 28 6.95 14.55 -12.96
N VAL A 29 7.18 13.65 -13.92
CA VAL A 29 6.39 12.43 -14.11
C VAL A 29 6.55 11.45 -12.94
N GLU A 30 7.77 11.19 -12.48
CA GLU A 30 8.00 10.24 -11.38
C GLU A 30 7.40 10.76 -10.06
N VAL A 31 7.42 12.08 -9.83
CA VAL A 31 6.72 12.70 -8.68
C VAL A 31 5.21 12.54 -8.80
N ALA A 32 4.63 12.76 -9.99
CA ALA A 32 3.20 12.57 -10.21
C ALA A 32 2.78 11.12 -9.95
N LEU A 33 3.57 10.17 -10.41
CA LEU A 33 3.36 8.75 -10.20
C LEU A 33 3.53 8.33 -8.74
N ALA A 34 4.57 8.80 -8.05
CA ALA A 34 4.79 8.52 -6.64
C ALA A 34 3.59 9.03 -5.81
N ARG A 35 3.04 10.19 -6.18
CA ARG A 35 1.84 10.74 -5.56
C ARG A 35 0.61 9.87 -5.82
N ASP A 36 0.44 9.34 -7.02
CA ASP A 36 -0.63 8.39 -7.34
C ASP A 36 -0.48 7.07 -6.55
N GLU A 37 0.73 6.52 -6.48
CA GLU A 37 1.01 5.31 -5.70
C GLU A 37 0.67 5.52 -4.20
N ILE A 38 1.06 6.67 -3.63
CA ILE A 38 0.67 7.05 -2.27
C ILE A 38 -0.85 7.11 -2.11
N ASN A 39 -1.58 7.73 -3.04
CA ASN A 39 -3.04 7.82 -2.95
C ASN A 39 -3.69 6.42 -2.98
N GLN A 40 -3.18 5.51 -3.82
CA GLN A 40 -3.64 4.13 -3.86
C GLN A 40 -3.33 3.38 -2.56
N GLU A 41 -2.13 3.56 -2.01
CA GLU A 41 -1.73 2.98 -0.72
C GLU A 41 -2.57 3.51 0.43
N ILE A 42 -2.86 4.81 0.48
CA ILE A 42 -3.74 5.43 1.48
C ILE A 42 -5.14 4.82 1.40
N SER A 43 -5.68 4.66 0.19
CA SER A 43 -7.00 4.04 0.00
C SER A 43 -7.03 2.62 0.56
N ARG A 44 -6.01 1.80 0.24
CA ARG A 44 -5.86 0.44 0.77
C ARG A 44 -5.69 0.43 2.29
N ALA A 45 -4.85 1.32 2.82
CA ALA A 45 -4.62 1.49 4.24
C ALA A 45 -5.92 1.81 4.99
N LYS A 46 -6.74 2.71 4.43
CA LYS A 46 -8.04 3.08 4.98
C LYS A 46 -8.96 1.86 5.06
N THR A 47 -9.10 1.11 3.96
CA THR A 47 -9.94 -0.10 3.95
C THR A 47 -9.43 -1.15 4.94
N SER A 48 -8.12 -1.41 4.99
CA SER A 48 -7.54 -2.33 5.99
C SER A 48 -7.73 -1.83 7.42
N GLY A 49 -7.61 -0.52 7.64
CA GLY A 49 -7.78 0.09 8.96
C GLY A 49 -9.22 -0.03 9.47
N VAL A 50 -10.22 0.20 8.61
CA VAL A 50 -11.63 -0.01 8.95
C VAL A 50 -11.89 -1.48 9.28
N ALA A 51 -11.37 -2.41 8.46
CA ALA A 51 -11.53 -3.84 8.71
C ALA A 51 -10.90 -4.28 10.04
N LEU A 52 -9.68 -3.82 10.33
CA LEU A 52 -8.99 -4.11 11.59
C LEU A 52 -9.69 -3.49 12.79
N GLY A 53 -10.18 -2.25 12.67
CA GLY A 53 -10.97 -1.61 13.71
C GLY A 53 -12.28 -2.34 14.01
N ALA A 54 -12.99 -2.77 12.96
CA ALA A 54 -14.21 -3.58 13.10
C ALA A 54 -13.92 -4.94 13.74
N ALA A 55 -12.83 -5.60 13.35
CA ALA A 55 -12.37 -6.85 13.96
C ALA A 55 -12.04 -6.66 15.45
N ALA A 56 -11.33 -5.59 15.82
CA ALA A 56 -11.00 -5.30 17.22
C ALA A 56 -12.27 -5.04 18.06
N ALA A 57 -13.22 -4.28 17.53
CA ALA A 57 -14.50 -4.04 18.20
C ALA A 57 -15.32 -5.33 18.38
N ALA A 58 -15.39 -6.16 17.34
CA ALA A 58 -16.07 -7.46 17.42
C ALA A 58 -15.41 -8.40 18.43
N ALA A 59 -14.07 -8.46 18.47
CA ALA A 59 -13.34 -9.24 19.47
C ALA A 59 -13.65 -8.78 20.89
N LEU A 60 -13.63 -7.46 21.14
CA LEU A 60 -13.92 -6.89 22.45
C LEU A 60 -15.35 -7.22 22.92
N LEU A 61 -16.35 -7.06 22.04
CA LEU A 61 -17.73 -7.44 22.33
C LEU A 61 -17.87 -8.95 22.55
N GLY A 62 -17.19 -9.76 21.74
CA GLY A 62 -17.21 -11.21 21.88
C GLY A 62 -16.64 -11.69 23.21
N VAL A 63 -15.49 -11.15 23.62
CA VAL A 63 -14.89 -11.42 24.94
C VAL A 63 -15.83 -10.97 26.07
N ALA A 64 -16.42 -9.78 25.97
CA ALA A 64 -17.38 -9.30 26.97
C ALA A 64 -18.57 -10.26 27.13
N LEU A 65 -19.14 -10.76 26.04
CA LEU A 65 -20.24 -11.72 26.08
C LEU A 65 -19.83 -13.08 26.65
N VAL A 66 -18.61 -13.55 26.38
CA VAL A 66 -18.07 -14.76 27.02
C VAL A 66 -17.93 -14.55 28.53
N LEU A 67 -17.44 -13.39 28.98
CA LEU A 67 -17.36 -13.07 30.41
C LEU A 67 -18.75 -13.01 31.07
N VAL A 68 -19.74 -12.43 30.39
CA VAL A 68 -21.14 -12.45 30.85
C VAL A 68 -21.66 -13.87 30.94
N ALA A 69 -21.40 -14.71 29.93
CA ALA A 69 -21.79 -16.12 29.96
C ALA A 69 -21.16 -16.87 31.13
N ILE A 70 -19.88 -16.61 31.44
CA ILE A 70 -19.19 -17.18 32.59
C ILE A 70 -19.83 -16.70 33.90
N ALA A 71 -20.13 -15.40 34.02
CA ALA A 71 -20.80 -14.86 35.20
C ALA A 71 -22.20 -15.46 35.42
N LEU A 72 -22.92 -15.71 34.33
CA LEU A 72 -24.25 -16.33 34.36
C LEU A 72 -24.21 -17.86 34.45
N ALA A 73 -23.04 -18.50 34.46
CA ALA A 73 -22.91 -19.96 34.48
C ALA A 73 -23.47 -20.60 35.76
N ILE A 74 -23.70 -19.80 36.82
CA ILE A 74 -24.36 -20.22 38.07
C ILE A 74 -25.89 -20.34 37.88
N SER A 75 -26.44 -19.78 36.81
CA SER A 75 -27.87 -19.79 36.46
C SER A 75 -28.11 -20.56 35.15
N PRO A 76 -29.26 -21.24 34.97
CA PRO A 76 -29.60 -21.87 33.69
C PRO A 76 -29.87 -20.78 32.64
N GLY A 77 -28.87 -20.48 31.80
CA GLY A 77 -29.03 -19.53 30.69
C GLY A 77 -27.78 -18.95 30.02
N PRO A 78 -26.52 -19.42 30.21
CA PRO A 78 -25.36 -18.74 29.62
C PRO A 78 -25.18 -19.02 28.11
N LEU A 79 -25.85 -20.05 27.59
CA LEU A 79 -25.68 -20.57 26.23
C LEU A 79 -25.81 -19.50 25.12
N PRO A 80 -26.83 -18.62 25.10
CA PRO A 80 -26.94 -17.60 24.06
C PRO A 80 -25.78 -16.60 24.07
N ALA A 81 -25.39 -16.12 25.26
CA ALA A 81 -24.26 -15.19 25.40
C ALA A 81 -22.94 -15.85 24.97
N LEU A 82 -22.74 -17.12 25.33
CA LEU A 82 -21.55 -17.88 24.93
C LEU A 82 -21.46 -18.05 23.41
N LEU A 83 -22.58 -18.43 22.77
CA LEU A 83 -22.62 -18.66 21.32
C LEU A 83 -22.39 -17.36 20.53
N ILE A 84 -23.04 -16.27 20.92
CA ILE A 84 -22.85 -14.96 20.27
C ILE A 84 -21.42 -14.47 20.51
N GLY A 85 -20.91 -14.61 21.73
CA GLY A 85 -19.55 -14.21 22.08
C GLY A 85 -18.50 -14.93 21.26
N LEU A 86 -18.58 -16.26 21.19
CA LEU A 86 -17.68 -17.09 20.39
C LEU A 86 -17.81 -16.79 18.88
N GLY A 87 -19.03 -16.55 18.40
CA GLY A 87 -19.28 -16.17 17.01
C GLY A 87 -18.62 -14.84 16.63
N LEU A 88 -18.72 -13.83 17.50
CA LEU A 88 -18.06 -12.54 17.31
C LEU A 88 -16.53 -12.66 17.32
N ILE A 89 -15.97 -13.48 18.21
CA ILE A 89 -14.52 -13.75 18.25
C ILE A 89 -14.08 -14.44 16.95
N ALA A 90 -14.82 -15.46 16.50
CA ALA A 90 -14.50 -16.16 15.25
C ALA A 90 -14.53 -15.20 14.05
N LEU A 91 -15.57 -14.36 13.95
CA LEU A 91 -15.67 -13.33 12.91
C LEU A 91 -14.51 -12.33 12.99
N ALA A 92 -14.18 -11.86 14.21
CA ALA A 92 -13.07 -10.94 14.43
C ALA A 92 -11.73 -11.52 13.98
N VAL A 93 -11.47 -12.80 14.24
CA VAL A 93 -10.25 -13.47 13.78
C VAL A 93 -10.20 -13.51 12.25
N VAL A 94 -11.29 -13.92 11.59
CA VAL A 94 -11.34 -14.00 10.12
C VAL A 94 -11.14 -12.62 9.50
N VAL A 95 -11.91 -11.62 9.93
CA VAL A 95 -11.83 -10.25 9.41
C VAL A 95 -10.48 -9.62 9.74
N GLY A 96 -9.94 -9.88 10.94
CA GLY A 96 -8.66 -9.37 11.39
C GLY A 96 -7.49 -9.90 10.55
N VAL A 97 -7.43 -11.22 10.32
CA VAL A 97 -6.41 -11.85 9.47
C VAL A 97 -6.48 -11.32 8.04
N VAL A 98 -7.68 -11.25 7.48
CA VAL A 98 -7.91 -10.77 6.12
C VAL A 98 -7.58 -9.28 5.98
N GLY A 99 -7.96 -8.46 6.96
CA GLY A 99 -7.64 -7.03 7.01
C GLY A 99 -6.13 -6.79 7.15
N TYR A 100 -5.47 -7.55 8.02
CA TYR A 100 -4.02 -7.48 8.23
C TYR A 100 -3.22 -7.90 6.98
N GLY A 101 -3.70 -8.90 6.25
CA GLY A 101 -3.09 -9.34 4.99
C GLY A 101 -3.17 -8.30 3.87
N ARG A 102 -4.16 -7.41 3.90
CA ARG A 102 -4.34 -6.35 2.89
C ARG A 102 -3.70 -5.01 3.26
N ALA A 103 -3.13 -4.89 4.44
CA ALA A 103 -2.47 -3.65 4.87
C ALA A 103 -1.21 -3.37 4.02
N PRO A 104 -1.03 -2.15 3.50
CA PRO A 104 0.18 -1.79 2.76
C PRO A 104 1.40 -1.83 3.70
N ARG A 105 2.45 -2.57 3.32
CA ARG A 105 3.66 -2.80 4.15
C ARG A 105 4.91 -2.12 3.63
N ARG A 106 4.92 -1.74 2.35
CA ARG A 106 6.08 -1.16 1.67
C ARG A 106 5.62 0.06 0.91
N PRO A 107 5.83 1.26 1.47
CA PRO A 107 5.43 2.47 0.78
C PRO A 107 6.27 2.66 -0.48
N LEU A 108 5.62 3.13 -1.55
CA LEU A 108 6.24 3.44 -2.84
C LEU A 108 7.00 2.25 -3.44
N GLU A 109 6.47 1.04 -3.30
CA GLU A 109 7.18 -0.17 -3.75
C GLU A 109 7.51 -0.13 -5.25
N ARG A 110 6.61 0.41 -6.08
CA ARG A 110 6.87 0.52 -7.53
C ARG A 110 7.86 1.62 -7.85
N THR A 111 7.74 2.81 -7.25
CA THR A 111 8.72 3.90 -7.47
C THR A 111 10.11 3.50 -6.99
N ARG A 112 10.23 2.89 -5.80
CA ARG A 112 11.53 2.40 -5.30
C ARG A 112 12.12 1.31 -6.19
N GLY A 113 11.28 0.44 -6.75
CA GLY A 113 11.69 -0.57 -7.73
C GLY A 113 12.29 0.04 -8.98
N ARG A 114 11.62 1.05 -9.57
CA ARG A 114 12.09 1.76 -10.78
C ARG A 114 13.38 2.52 -10.55
N LEU A 115 13.44 3.33 -9.48
CA LEU A 115 14.67 4.05 -9.12
C LEU A 115 15.84 3.07 -8.92
N GLY A 116 15.58 1.91 -8.32
CA GLY A 116 16.58 0.86 -8.12
C GLY A 116 17.04 0.19 -9.42
N SER A 117 16.18 0.03 -10.43
CA SER A 117 16.59 -0.46 -11.75
C SER A 117 17.38 0.57 -12.53
N ASP A 118 16.98 1.84 -12.46
CA ASP A 118 17.59 2.92 -13.25
C ASP A 118 19.00 3.23 -12.76
N VAL A 119 19.21 3.29 -11.44
CA VAL A 119 20.54 3.44 -10.84
C VAL A 119 21.46 2.28 -11.22
N ARG A 120 20.91 1.06 -11.32
CA ARG A 120 21.68 -0.13 -11.70
C ARG A 120 22.14 -0.05 -13.15
N LEU A 121 21.25 0.34 -14.06
CA LEU A 121 21.57 0.54 -15.49
C LEU A 121 22.63 1.62 -15.70
N VAL A 122 22.57 2.73 -14.97
CA VAL A 122 23.59 3.79 -15.05
C VAL A 122 24.93 3.26 -14.52
N ARG A 123 24.93 2.55 -13.39
CA ARG A 123 26.14 1.96 -12.82
C ARG A 123 26.82 0.97 -13.78
N GLU A 124 26.03 0.15 -14.48
CA GLU A 124 26.54 -0.82 -15.47
C GLU A 124 27.11 -0.18 -16.75
N ARG A 125 26.76 1.08 -17.05
CA ARG A 125 27.28 1.80 -18.22
C ARG A 125 28.51 2.67 -17.92
N VAL A 126 28.70 3.05 -16.66
CA VAL A 126 29.74 3.99 -16.23
C VAL A 126 30.94 3.28 -15.58
N VAL A 127 30.75 2.05 -15.07
CA VAL A 127 31.80 1.19 -14.48
C VAL A 127 32.06 0.02 -15.41
#